data_AF-A0A813J4T7-F1
#
_entry.id   AF-A0A813J4T7-F1
#
_cell.length_a   1.000
_cell.length_b   1.000
_cell.length_c   1.000
_cell.angle_alpha   90.00
_cell.angle_beta   90.00
_cell.angle_gamma   90.00
#
_symmetry.space_group_name_H-M   'P 1'
#
loop_
_entity.id
_entity.type
_entity.pdbx_description
1 polymer ?
#
loop_
_entity_poly.entity_id
_entity_poly.type
_entity_poly.pdbx_seq_one_letter_code
_entity_poly.pdbx_strand_id
1 'polypeptide(L)'
;KGGGKGTETLNDLIDDKKYKDGIQEIIRTTCVRPNDFDSKAISLLDVLQQRGRGDEACRHLAQSLQEVSREKITNWRAYIYTLLKGFDGSAYTALKSGKDSESRRIRRAERAERNAAAAAAEDSLGPAQVQETE
;
A
#
# COMPACT_ATOMS: atom_id res chain seq x y z
N LYS A 1 3.32 9.98 -22.75
CA LYS A 1 3.61 8.53 -22.61
C LYS A 1 2.49 7.90 -21.80
N GLY A 2 1.76 6.95 -22.39
CA GLY A 2 0.62 6.29 -21.75
C GLY A 2 1.08 5.44 -20.57
N GLY A 3 0.62 5.81 -19.37
CA GLY A 3 0.76 4.98 -18.17
C GLY A 3 -0.41 4.01 -18.14
N GLY A 4 -0.29 2.89 -18.86
CA GLY A 4 -1.19 1.76 -18.70
C GLY A 4 -1.07 1.29 -17.26
N LYS A 5 -2.04 1.64 -16.41
CA LYS A 5 -2.23 1.00 -15.12
C LYS A 5 -2.59 -0.43 -15.43
N GLY A 6 -1.60 -1.33 -15.42
CA GLY A 6 -1.84 -2.76 -15.44
C GLY A 6 -2.84 -3.05 -14.34
N THR A 7 -4.00 -3.58 -14.72
CA THR A 7 -4.91 -4.20 -13.76
C THR A 7 -4.21 -5.48 -13.31
N GLU A 8 -3.29 -5.35 -12.36
CA GLU A 8 -2.68 -6.49 -11.66
C GLU A 8 -3.84 -7.35 -11.17
N THR A 9 -3.99 -8.52 -11.78
CA THR A 9 -5.02 -9.46 -11.36
C THR A 9 -4.64 -10.01 -10.00
N LEU A 10 -5.64 -10.41 -9.19
CA LEU A 10 -5.38 -10.97 -7.88
C LEU A 10 -4.32 -12.09 -7.95
N ASN A 11 -4.39 -12.95 -8.97
CA ASN A 11 -3.44 -14.05 -9.16
C ASN A 11 -1.98 -13.56 -9.29
N ASP A 12 -1.74 -12.46 -9.99
CA ASP A 12 -0.41 -11.88 -10.15
C ASP A 12 0.16 -11.39 -8.80
N LEU A 13 -0.69 -10.76 -7.99
CA LEU A 13 -0.33 -10.26 -6.67
C LEU A 13 -0.04 -11.36 -5.64
N ILE A 14 -0.61 -12.56 -5.84
CA ILE A 14 -0.52 -13.65 -4.87
C ILE A 14 0.26 -14.88 -5.36
N ASP A 15 0.81 -14.86 -6.58
CA ASP A 15 1.36 -16.07 -7.21
C ASP A 15 2.49 -16.72 -6.39
N ASP A 16 3.40 -15.90 -5.87
CA ASP A 16 4.55 -16.31 -5.03
C ASP A 16 4.22 -16.35 -3.52
N LYS A 17 2.95 -16.15 -3.15
CA LYS A 17 2.57 -15.97 -1.74
C LYS A 17 2.14 -17.29 -1.11
N LYS A 18 2.66 -17.57 0.09
CA LYS A 18 2.31 -18.76 0.88
C LYS A 18 0.84 -18.87 1.27
N TYR A 19 0.13 -17.74 1.32
CA TYR A 19 -1.30 -17.67 1.66
C TYR A 19 -2.22 -17.71 0.43
N LYS A 20 -1.67 -17.96 -0.78
CA LYS A 20 -2.42 -18.04 -2.04
C LYS A 20 -3.55 -19.05 -1.97
N ASP A 21 -3.27 -20.26 -1.49
CA ASP A 21 -4.28 -21.32 -1.37
C ASP A 21 -5.42 -20.92 -0.44
N GLY A 22 -5.11 -20.23 0.66
CA GLY A 22 -6.13 -19.69 1.58
C GLY A 22 -7.05 -18.67 0.90
N ILE A 23 -6.50 -17.77 0.07
CA ILE A 23 -7.30 -16.82 -0.69
C ILE A 23 -8.17 -17.52 -1.74
N GLN A 24 -7.61 -18.47 -2.48
CA GLN A 24 -8.35 -19.25 -3.46
C GLN A 24 -9.49 -20.04 -2.80
N GLU A 25 -9.25 -20.61 -1.62
CA GLU A 25 -10.28 -21.31 -0.84
C GLU A 25 -11.40 -20.36 -0.42
N ILE A 26 -11.09 -19.15 0.07
CA ILE A 26 -12.10 -18.14 0.42
C ILE A 26 -12.97 -17.83 -0.80
N ILE A 27 -12.36 -17.60 -1.98
CA ILE A 27 -13.10 -17.28 -3.21
C ILE A 27 -13.97 -18.46 -3.66
N ARG A 28 -13.53 -19.69 -3.44
CA ARG A 28 -14.30 -20.91 -3.80
C ARG A 28 -15.44 -21.21 -2.84
N THR A 29 -15.29 -20.86 -1.56
CA THR A 29 -16.23 -21.26 -0.48
C THR A 29 -17.18 -20.14 -0.06
N THR A 30 -16.91 -18.89 -0.47
CA THR A 30 -17.70 -17.71 -0.08
C THR A 30 -18.19 -16.92 -1.29
N CYS A 31 -18.95 -15.85 -1.06
CA CYS A 31 -19.44 -14.98 -2.14
C CYS A 31 -18.44 -13.90 -2.60
N VAL A 32 -17.20 -13.98 -2.11
CA VAL A 32 -16.09 -13.05 -2.46
C VAL A 32 -15.55 -13.38 -3.84
N ARG A 33 -15.24 -12.34 -4.61
CA ARG A 33 -14.64 -12.44 -5.94
C ARG A 33 -13.17 -12.05 -5.90
N PRO A 34 -12.35 -12.48 -6.88
CA PRO A 34 -10.95 -12.08 -6.97
C PRO A 34 -10.74 -10.55 -6.94
N ASN A 35 -11.63 -9.79 -7.60
CA ASN A 35 -11.54 -8.32 -7.67
C ASN A 35 -11.89 -7.60 -6.37
N ASP A 36 -12.43 -8.31 -5.37
CA ASP A 36 -12.70 -7.72 -4.06
C ASP A 36 -11.43 -7.62 -3.21
N PHE A 37 -10.37 -8.36 -3.56
CA PHE A 37 -9.07 -8.22 -2.93
C PHE A 37 -8.29 -7.07 -3.57
N ASP A 38 -8.10 -6.00 -2.81
CA ASP A 38 -7.31 -4.83 -3.22
C ASP A 38 -5.83 -4.97 -2.84
N SER A 39 -4.94 -4.25 -3.53
CA SER A 39 -3.51 -4.16 -3.19
C SER A 39 -3.26 -3.81 -1.71
N LYS A 40 -4.15 -3.03 -1.06
CA LYS A 40 -4.05 -2.76 0.39
C LYS A 40 -4.32 -3.99 1.25
N ALA A 41 -5.30 -4.81 0.88
CA ALA A 41 -5.60 -6.05 1.59
C ALA A 41 -4.44 -7.05 1.43
N ILE A 42 -3.89 -7.17 0.21
CA ILE A 42 -2.70 -8.00 -0.06
C ILE A 42 -1.49 -7.51 0.75
N SER A 43 -1.24 -6.20 0.77
CA SER A 43 -0.14 -5.63 1.58
C SER A 43 -0.28 -5.96 3.07
N LEU A 44 -1.50 -5.98 3.61
CA LEU A 44 -1.74 -6.31 5.00
C LEU A 44 -1.57 -7.81 5.27
N LEU A 45 -2.03 -8.67 4.35
CA LEU A 45 -1.77 -10.11 4.38
C LEU A 45 -0.28 -10.44 4.31
N ASP A 46 0.50 -9.70 3.52
CA ASP A 46 1.97 -9.84 3.50
C ASP A 46 2.59 -9.55 4.86
N VAL A 47 2.16 -8.50 5.55
CA VAL A 47 2.66 -8.19 6.91
C VAL A 47 2.24 -9.27 7.90
N LEU A 48 1.01 -9.79 7.78
CA LEU A 48 0.53 -10.90 8.62
C LEU A 48 1.34 -12.17 8.37
N GLN A 49 1.66 -12.46 7.10
CA GLN A 49 2.48 -13.58 6.70
C GLN A 49 3.92 -13.47 7.24
N GLN A 50 4.52 -12.27 7.16
CA GLN A 50 5.84 -12.00 7.75
C GLN A 50 5.88 -12.24 9.26
N ARG A 51 4.74 -12.08 9.93
CA ARG A 51 4.56 -12.36 11.36
C ARG A 51 4.17 -13.82 11.65
N GLY A 52 4.07 -14.67 10.63
CA GLY A 52 3.68 -16.08 10.75
C GLY A 52 2.17 -16.30 10.89
N ARG A 53 1.34 -15.26 10.73
CA ARG A 53 -0.12 -15.31 10.96
C ARG A 53 -0.97 -15.20 9.68
N GLY A 54 -0.37 -15.35 8.50
CA GLY A 54 -1.08 -15.23 7.22
C GLY A 54 -2.15 -16.30 7.01
N ASP A 55 -1.86 -17.54 7.43
CA ASP A 55 -2.78 -18.67 7.34
C ASP A 55 -3.99 -18.53 8.28
N GLU A 56 -3.74 -18.13 9.54
CA GLU A 56 -4.79 -17.78 10.49
C GLU A 56 -5.68 -16.64 9.99
N ALA A 57 -5.08 -15.61 9.39
CA ALA A 57 -5.83 -14.49 8.83
C ALA A 57 -6.76 -14.93 7.69
N CYS A 58 -6.31 -15.85 6.83
CA CYS A 58 -7.15 -16.43 5.78
C CYS A 58 -8.30 -17.26 6.36
N ARG A 59 -8.04 -18.10 7.38
CA ARG A 59 -9.12 -18.83 8.07
C ARG A 59 -10.13 -17.90 8.71
N HIS A 60 -9.67 -16.85 9.39
CA HIS A 60 -10.54 -15.87 10.03
C HIS A 60 -11.42 -15.14 9.00
N LEU A 61 -10.83 -14.77 7.85
CA LEU A 61 -11.58 -14.22 6.72
C LEU A 61 -12.63 -15.22 6.21
N ALA A 62 -12.25 -16.47 5.94
CA ALA A 62 -13.16 -17.50 5.44
C ALA A 62 -14.37 -17.66 6.36
N GLN A 63 -14.14 -17.80 7.67
CA GLN A 63 -15.20 -17.90 8.68
C GLN A 63 -16.09 -16.66 8.74
N SER A 64 -15.49 -15.46 8.74
CA SER A 64 -16.24 -14.20 8.80
C SER A 64 -17.09 -13.95 7.56
N LEU A 65 -16.70 -14.52 6.42
CA LEU A 65 -17.35 -14.32 5.12
C LEU A 65 -18.36 -15.43 4.78
N GLN A 66 -18.34 -16.55 5.51
CA GLN A 66 -19.17 -17.73 5.22
C GLN A 66 -20.67 -17.45 5.34
N GLU A 67 -21.06 -16.59 6.28
CA GLU A 67 -22.47 -16.25 6.55
C GLU A 67 -22.88 -14.89 5.93
N VAL A 68 -22.00 -14.26 5.17
CA VAL A 68 -22.26 -12.92 4.60
C VAL A 68 -22.75 -13.07 3.16
N SER A 69 -23.99 -12.65 2.93
CA SER A 69 -24.54 -12.56 1.57
C SER A 69 -23.88 -11.43 0.77
N ARG A 70 -23.68 -11.67 -0.52
CA ARG A 70 -23.10 -10.71 -1.50
C ARG A 70 -23.73 -9.32 -1.40
N GLU A 71 -25.05 -9.28 -1.25
CA GLU A 71 -25.89 -8.09 -1.31
C GLU A 71 -25.76 -7.19 -0.06
N LYS A 72 -25.33 -7.77 1.06
CA LYS A 72 -25.21 -7.06 2.35
C LYS A 72 -24.07 -6.05 2.33
N ILE A 73 -23.06 -6.27 1.49
CA ILE A 73 -21.84 -5.46 1.46
C ILE A 73 -21.73 -4.76 0.10
N THR A 74 -21.77 -3.43 0.14
CA THR A 74 -21.62 -2.59 -1.06
C THR A 74 -20.17 -2.43 -1.48
N ASN A 75 -19.25 -2.38 -0.50
CA ASN A 75 -17.82 -2.21 -0.74
C ASN A 75 -17.01 -3.35 -0.12
N TRP A 76 -16.91 -4.44 -0.88
CA TRP A 76 -16.20 -5.65 -0.46
C TRP A 76 -14.71 -5.42 -0.19
N ARG A 77 -14.06 -4.56 -0.99
CA ARG A 77 -12.64 -4.19 -0.81
C ARG A 77 -12.40 -3.56 0.57
N ALA A 78 -13.23 -2.61 0.96
CA ALA A 78 -13.15 -1.96 2.27
C ALA A 78 -13.51 -2.93 3.41
N TYR A 79 -14.48 -3.81 3.18
CA TYR A 79 -14.92 -4.79 4.17
C TYR A 79 -13.82 -5.82 4.49
N ILE A 80 -13.23 -6.44 3.47
CA ILE A 80 -12.10 -7.38 3.63
C ILE A 80 -10.94 -6.71 4.36
N TYR A 81 -10.59 -5.48 3.97
CA TYR A 81 -9.53 -4.72 4.63
C TYR A 81 -9.83 -4.45 6.12
N THR A 82 -11.10 -4.21 6.45
CA THR A 82 -11.55 -3.97 7.83
C THR A 82 -11.48 -5.25 8.66
N LEU A 83 -11.88 -6.39 8.11
CA LEU A 83 -11.75 -7.70 8.78
C LEU A 83 -10.28 -8.01 9.11
N LEU A 84 -9.39 -7.85 8.13
CA LEU A 84 -7.94 -8.04 8.34
C LEU A 84 -7.36 -7.08 9.39
N LYS A 85 -7.83 -5.83 9.41
CA LYS A 85 -7.43 -4.85 10.43
C LYS A 85 -7.93 -5.23 11.82
N GLY A 86 -9.15 -5.76 11.92
CA GLY A 86 -9.74 -6.23 13.18
C GLY A 86 -9.03 -7.45 13.74
N PHE A 87 -8.54 -8.33 12.86
CA PHE A 87 -7.78 -9.52 13.25
C PHE A 87 -6.44 -9.18 13.93
N ASP A 88 -5.67 -8.24 13.37
CA ASP A 88 -4.41 -7.79 13.97
C ASP A 88 -4.16 -6.30 13.73
N GLY A 89 -4.62 -5.49 14.69
CA GLY A 89 -4.42 -4.04 14.67
C GLY A 89 -2.94 -3.63 14.73
N SER A 90 -2.06 -4.48 15.27
CA SER A 90 -0.61 -4.22 15.33
C SER A 90 0.03 -4.37 13.95
N ALA A 91 -0.37 -5.36 13.16
CA ALA A 91 0.07 -5.54 11.78
C ALA A 91 -0.36 -4.36 10.90
N TYR A 92 -1.61 -3.89 11.06
CA TYR A 92 -2.09 -2.68 10.40
C TYR A 92 -1.26 -1.44 10.79
N THR A 93 -0.96 -1.29 12.08
CA THR A 93 -0.19 -0.14 12.58
C THR A 93 1.24 -0.16 12.06
N ALA A 94 1.87 -1.34 11.97
CA ALA A 94 3.18 -1.51 11.38
C ALA A 94 3.19 -1.18 9.88
N LEU A 95 2.21 -1.67 9.12
CA LEU A 95 2.05 -1.33 7.70
C LEU A 95 1.89 0.18 7.49
N LYS A 96 1.09 0.84 8.33
CA LYS A 96 0.84 2.28 8.24
C LYS A 96 2.08 3.09 8.63
N SER A 97 2.79 2.69 9.67
CA SER A 97 4.01 3.37 10.15
C SER A 97 5.16 3.27 9.15
N GLY A 98 5.26 2.15 8.43
CA GLY A 98 6.21 1.99 7.31
C GLY A 98 5.93 2.96 6.16
N LYS A 99 4.66 3.08 5.74
CA LYS A 99 4.26 3.98 4.64
C LYS A 99 4.39 5.46 4.99
N ASP A 100 4.12 5.84 6.24
CA ASP A 100 4.26 7.22 6.70
C ASP A 100 5.74 7.66 6.78
N SER A 101 6.61 6.75 7.21
CA SER A 101 8.06 6.97 7.24
C SER A 101 8.65 7.17 5.83
N GLU A 102 8.26 6.34 4.87
CA GLU A 102 8.68 6.47 3.46
C GLU A 102 8.18 7.80 2.84
N SER A 103 6.90 8.12 3.04
CA SER A 103 6.31 9.37 2.54
C SER A 103 7.00 10.61 3.12
N ARG A 104 7.37 10.57 4.41
CA ARG A 104 8.16 11.64 5.04
C ARG A 104 9.57 11.74 4.49
N ARG A 105 10.19 10.60 4.14
CA ARG A 105 11.54 10.55 3.57
C ARG A 105 11.58 11.15 2.17
N ILE A 106 10.63 10.77 1.31
CA ILE A 106 10.49 11.33 -0.05
C ILE A 106 10.27 12.84 0.01
N ARG A 107 9.33 13.32 0.84
CA ARG A 107 9.09 14.78 0.99
C ARG A 107 10.31 15.54 1.50
N ARG A 108 11.13 14.93 2.38
CA ARG A 108 12.38 15.53 2.84
C ARG A 108 13.43 15.57 1.74
N ALA A 109 13.55 14.50 0.95
CA ALA A 109 14.45 14.46 -0.20
C ALA A 109 14.08 15.53 -1.24
N GLU A 110 12.80 15.62 -1.63
CA GLU A 110 12.32 16.65 -2.57
C GLU A 110 12.55 18.08 -2.06
N ARG A 111 12.36 18.31 -0.75
CA ARG A 111 12.62 19.64 -0.15
C ARG A 111 14.11 19.97 -0.11
N ALA A 112 14.97 18.99 0.18
CA ALA A 112 16.41 19.17 0.17
C ALA A 112 16.92 19.48 -1.24
N GLU A 113 16.39 18.80 -2.26
CA GLU A 113 16.74 19.02 -3.66
C GLU A 113 16.32 20.42 -4.15
N ARG A 114 15.10 20.87 -3.80
CA ARG A 114 14.65 22.25 -4.10
C ARG A 114 15.51 23.31 -3.40
N ASN A 115 15.92 23.06 -2.15
CA ASN A 115 16.75 24.00 -1.41
C ASN A 115 18.18 24.07 -1.97
N ALA A 116 18.74 22.93 -2.41
CA ALA A 116 20.03 22.88 -3.08
C ALA A 116 19.99 23.59 -4.45
N ALA A 117 18.90 23.42 -5.22
CA ALA A 117 18.71 24.12 -6.49
C ALA A 117 18.57 25.64 -6.31
N ALA A 118 17.89 26.10 -5.25
CA ALA A 118 17.78 27.52 -4.93
C ALA A 118 19.14 28.12 -4.50
N ALA A 119 19.92 27.39 -3.71
CA ALA A 119 21.26 27.84 -3.30
C ALA A 119 22.24 27.92 -4.49
N ALA A 120 22.14 27.00 -5.46
CA ALA A 120 22.97 27.04 -6.67
C ALA A 120 22.59 28.18 -7.65
N ALA A 121 21.33 28.64 -7.62
CA ALA A 121 20.87 29.76 -8.43
C ALA A 121 21.36 31.12 -7.89
N GLU A 122 21.48 31.26 -6.56
CA GLU A 122 22.00 32.47 -5.90
C GLU A 122 23.53 32.62 -6.06
N ASP A 123 24.28 31.51 -6.14
CA ASP A 123 25.75 31.50 -6.36
C ASP A 123 26.15 31.86 -7.82
N SER A 124 25.22 31.80 -8.77
CA SER A 124 25.47 32.18 -10.18
C SER A 124 25.28 33.67 -10.49
N LEU A 125 24.82 34.49 -9.53
CA LEU A 125 24.84 35.97 -9.65
C LEU A 125 26.13 36.51 -9.05
N GLY A 126 27.19 36.50 -9.86
CA GLY A 126 28.50 37.06 -9.51
C GLY A 126 28.44 38.55 -9.14
N PRO A 127 29.42 39.05 -8.35
CA PRO A 127 29.41 40.41 -7.83
C PRO A 127 29.43 41.44 -8.97
N ALA A 128 28.40 42.29 -8.99
CA ALA A 128 28.33 43.46 -9.87
C ALA A 128 29.58 44.32 -9.66
N GLN A 129 30.45 44.33 -10.67
CA GLN A 129 31.64 45.18 -10.73
C GLN A 129 31.17 46.65 -10.73
N VAL A 130 31.41 47.33 -9.62
CA VAL A 130 31.31 48.78 -9.51
C VAL A 130 32.42 49.40 -10.35
N GLN A 131 32.07 49.99 -11.49
CA GLN A 131 32.98 50.83 -12.26
C GLN A 131 32.93 52.24 -11.68
N GLU A 132 33.98 52.62 -10.96
CA GLU A 132 34.30 54.02 -10.67
C GLU A 132 34.56 54.74 -12.00
N THR A 133 33.79 55.79 -12.26
CA THR A 133 34.06 56.76 -13.33
C THR A 133 34.73 57.97 -12.71
N GLU A 134 35.99 58.18 -13.08
CA GLU A 134 36.74 59.43 -12.86
C GLU A 134 36.17 60.60 -13.68
#